data_AF-A0A843VCF3-F1
#
_entry.id   AF-A0A843VCF3-F1
#
_cell.length_a   1.000
_cell.length_b   1.000
_cell.length_c   1.000
_cell.angle_alpha   90.00
_cell.angle_beta   90.00
_cell.angle_gamma   90.00
#
_symmetry.space_group_name_H-M   'P 1'
#
loop_
_entity.id
_entity.type
_entity.pdbx_description
1 polymer ?
#
loop_
_entity_poly.entity_id
_entity_poly.type
_entity_poly.pdbx_seq_one_letter_code
_entity_poly.pdbx_strand_id
1 'polypeptide(L)'
;MLSTHLEAIQLIHVVPRWQANRSQQQYLWRPMVVLDLDETLVCAYETSSLPAVVRNQAVEAGLECFDLECVSVDKDCEGRQKVNHVTVFERPGLHEFLQQISEFADLVLFTAGLEGYASPLIDRIDVENRFSLRLYRPATVST
;
A
#
# COMPACT_ATOMS: atom_id res chain seq x y z
N MET A 1 -17.15 -45.46 7.40
CA MET A 1 -15.96 -44.98 6.65
C MET A 1 -15.88 -43.48 6.86
N LEU A 2 -14.68 -43.01 7.20
CA LEU A 2 -14.42 -41.76 7.89
C LEU A 2 -14.81 -40.51 7.08
N SER A 3 -15.45 -39.58 7.80
CA SER A 3 -15.53 -38.15 7.51
C SER A 3 -14.14 -37.53 7.66
N THR A 4 -13.75 -36.64 6.74
CA THR A 4 -12.56 -35.80 6.89
C THR A 4 -12.95 -34.33 6.77
N HIS A 5 -13.24 -33.74 7.93
CA HIS A 5 -12.95 -32.34 8.22
C HIS A 5 -11.44 -32.10 8.10
N LEU A 6 -11.05 -30.98 7.52
CA LEU A 6 -9.76 -30.34 7.76
C LEU A 6 -10.01 -28.85 8.01
N GLU A 7 -10.31 -28.52 9.27
CA GLU A 7 -9.88 -27.25 9.83
C GLU A 7 -8.44 -27.42 10.31
N ALA A 8 -7.53 -26.57 9.84
CA ALA A 8 -6.23 -26.33 10.45
C ALA A 8 -5.64 -25.05 9.88
N ILE A 9 -5.64 -23.97 10.67
CA ILE A 9 -4.44 -23.25 11.14
C ILE A 9 -4.98 -22.29 12.21
N GLN A 10 -4.93 -22.75 13.45
CA GLN A 10 -5.06 -21.93 14.64
C GLN A 10 -3.73 -22.11 15.38
N LEU A 11 -2.81 -21.15 15.25
CA LEU A 11 -1.59 -21.08 16.04
C LEU A 11 -1.21 -19.60 16.24
N ILE A 12 -1.98 -18.93 17.10
CA ILE A 12 -1.41 -17.89 17.96
C ILE A 12 -1.61 -18.38 19.38
N HIS A 13 -0.52 -18.84 19.98
CA HIS A 13 -0.45 -19.14 21.41
C HIS A 13 -0.29 -17.79 22.13
N VAL A 14 -1.39 -17.14 22.50
CA VAL A 14 -1.34 -16.06 23.51
C VAL A 14 -1.53 -16.73 24.87
N VAL A 15 -0.44 -16.84 25.63
CA VAL A 15 -0.48 -17.27 27.03
C VAL A 15 -1.04 -16.13 27.88
N PRO A 16 -2.20 -16.25 28.56
CA PRO A 16 -2.68 -15.22 29.45
C PRO A 16 -2.65 -15.73 30.90
N ARG A 17 -1.62 -15.36 31.67
CA ARG A 17 -1.77 -15.25 33.14
C ARG A 17 -0.58 -14.59 33.81
N TRP A 18 -0.75 -13.31 34.16
CA TRP A 18 -0.24 -12.76 35.42
C TRP A 18 -1.28 -11.77 35.96
N GLN A 19 -1.95 -12.14 37.04
CA GLN A 19 -2.72 -11.21 37.87
C GLN A 19 -1.77 -10.57 38.88
N ALA A 20 -1.67 -9.23 38.88
CA ALA A 20 -1.65 -8.36 40.08
C ALA A 20 -1.28 -6.91 39.73
N ASN A 21 -2.17 -5.99 40.09
CA ASN A 21 -2.01 -4.54 40.31
C ASN A 21 -0.80 -3.81 39.68
N ARG A 22 -1.07 -3.04 38.62
CA ARG A 22 -0.35 -1.78 38.36
C ARG A 22 -1.36 -0.70 37.99
N SER A 23 -1.38 0.33 38.81
CA SER A 23 -2.00 1.63 38.56
C SER A 23 -1.71 2.13 37.14
N GLN A 24 -2.79 2.22 36.35
CA GLN A 24 -3.02 3.06 35.16
C GLN A 24 -1.79 3.63 34.45
N GLN A 25 -1.17 2.81 33.60
CA GLN A 25 -0.56 3.25 32.34
C GLN A 25 -0.54 2.05 31.41
N GLN A 26 -1.61 1.86 30.66
CA GLN A 26 -1.56 0.97 29.50
C GLN A 26 -0.63 1.66 28.49
N TYR A 27 0.60 1.17 28.37
CA TYR A 27 1.35 1.38 27.14
C TYR A 27 0.49 0.80 26.02
N LEU A 28 -0.18 1.67 25.26
CA LEU A 28 -0.88 1.29 24.03
C LEU A 28 0.21 0.80 23.07
N TRP A 29 0.42 -0.50 23.02
CA TRP A 29 1.26 -1.11 22.00
C TRP A 29 0.57 -0.89 20.66
N ARG A 30 1.04 0.09 19.90
CA ARG A 30 0.67 0.29 18.50
C ARG A 30 1.75 -0.38 17.65
N PRO A 31 1.45 -1.51 16.97
CA PRO A 31 2.40 -2.11 16.05
C PRO A 31 2.74 -1.13 14.92
N MET A 32 3.96 -1.25 14.40
CA MET A 32 4.32 -0.66 13.12
C MET A 32 3.97 -1.64 12.01
N VAL A 33 3.23 -1.17 11.01
CA VAL A 33 2.91 -1.94 9.81
C VAL A 33 3.59 -1.27 8.63
N VAL A 34 4.47 -2.03 7.97
CA VAL A 34 5.14 -1.60 6.75
C VAL A 34 4.35 -2.14 5.55
N LEU A 35 3.89 -1.25 4.69
CA LEU A 35 3.09 -1.59 3.51
C LEU A 35 3.87 -1.24 2.23
N ASP A 36 3.88 -2.18 1.30
CA ASP A 36 4.31 -1.93 -0.08
C ASP A 36 3.19 -1.27 -0.89
N LEU A 37 3.52 -0.73 -2.06
CA LEU A 37 2.62 0.02 -2.93
C LEU A 37 2.10 -0.81 -4.10
N ASP A 38 2.95 -1.07 -5.09
CA ASP A 38 2.59 -1.75 -6.32
C ASP A 38 2.27 -3.22 -6.04
N GLU A 39 1.21 -3.73 -6.66
CA GLU A 39 0.66 -5.08 -6.46
C GLU A 39 0.19 -5.37 -5.01
N THR A 40 0.23 -4.37 -4.12
CA THR A 40 -0.17 -4.47 -2.71
C THR A 40 -1.36 -3.57 -2.38
N LEU A 41 -1.21 -2.25 -2.58
CA LEU A 41 -2.28 -1.26 -2.36
C LEU A 41 -2.92 -0.83 -3.69
N VAL A 42 -2.14 -0.86 -4.77
CA VAL A 42 -2.59 -0.48 -6.11
C VAL A 42 -1.98 -1.40 -7.16
N CYS A 43 -2.53 -1.37 -8.36
CA CYS A 43 -1.89 -1.92 -9.55
C CYS A 43 -1.74 -0.81 -10.58
N ALA A 44 -0.51 -0.52 -11.00
CA ALA A 44 -0.21 0.56 -11.93
C ALA A 44 0.37 0.04 -13.24
N TYR A 45 -0.09 0.62 -14.34
CA TYR A 45 0.38 0.33 -15.69
C TYR A 45 0.79 1.61 -16.39
N GLU A 46 1.81 1.54 -17.25
CA GLU A 46 2.04 2.63 -18.20
C GLU A 46 0.80 2.77 -19.10
N THR A 47 0.26 3.99 -19.20
CA THR A 47 -1.01 4.25 -19.88
C THR A 47 -0.98 3.86 -21.35
N SER A 48 0.14 4.10 -22.04
CA SER A 48 0.35 3.71 -23.43
C SER A 48 0.39 2.19 -23.64
N SER A 49 0.76 1.44 -22.60
CA SER A 49 0.91 -0.02 -22.62
C SER A 49 -0.35 -0.77 -22.18
N LEU A 50 -1.35 -0.07 -21.65
CA LEU A 50 -2.60 -0.65 -21.16
C LEU A 50 -3.67 -0.69 -22.27
N PRO A 51 -4.12 -1.89 -22.72
CA PRO A 51 -5.19 -1.98 -23.71
C PRO A 51 -6.51 -1.40 -23.17
N ALA A 52 -7.21 -0.62 -23.99
CA ALA A 52 -8.50 -0.02 -23.62
C ALA A 52 -9.53 -1.06 -23.14
N VAL A 53 -9.50 -2.27 -23.71
CA VAL A 53 -10.37 -3.39 -23.30
C VAL A 53 -10.14 -3.76 -21.84
N VAL A 54 -8.89 -3.85 -21.40
CA VAL A 54 -8.55 -4.19 -20.00
C VAL A 54 -9.05 -3.10 -19.06
N ARG A 55 -8.82 -1.82 -19.42
CA ARG A 55 -9.31 -0.69 -18.63
C ARG A 55 -10.83 -0.70 -18.51
N ASN A 56 -11.55 -0.88 -19.62
CA ASN A 56 -13.01 -0.88 -19.62
C ASN A 56 -13.57 -2.03 -18.79
N GLN A 57 -13.00 -3.24 -18.92
CA GLN A 57 -13.40 -4.39 -18.12
C GLN A 57 -13.17 -4.18 -16.63
N ALA A 58 -12.05 -3.57 -16.25
CA ALA A 58 -11.76 -3.24 -14.85
C ALA A 58 -12.80 -2.25 -14.27
N VAL A 59 -13.14 -1.20 -15.02
CA VAL A 59 -14.15 -0.21 -14.63
C VAL A 59 -15.55 -0.86 -14.55
N GLU A 60 -15.91 -1.69 -15.51
CA GLU A 60 -17.17 -2.46 -15.50
C GLU A 60 -17.25 -3.43 -14.31
N ALA A 61 -16.11 -3.98 -13.89
CA ALA A 61 -16.01 -4.80 -12.68
C ALA A 61 -16.04 -3.98 -11.37
N GLY A 62 -16.13 -2.64 -11.45
CA GLY A 62 -16.22 -1.76 -10.29
C GLY A 62 -14.88 -1.40 -9.66
N LEU A 63 -13.76 -1.56 -10.37
CA LEU A 63 -12.46 -1.10 -9.89
C LEU A 63 -12.35 0.42 -10.01
N GLU A 64 -11.97 1.07 -8.91
CA GLU A 64 -11.61 2.49 -8.93
C GLU A 64 -10.26 2.67 -9.62
N CYS A 65 -10.19 3.62 -10.54
CA CYS A 65 -8.96 3.90 -11.28
C CYS A 65 -8.80 5.38 -11.60
N PHE A 66 -7.55 5.81 -11.74
CA PHE A 66 -7.21 7.15 -12.17
C PHE A 66 -5.92 7.16 -12.98
N ASP A 67 -5.77 8.20 -13.80
CA ASP A 67 -4.53 8.46 -14.53
C ASP A 67 -3.67 9.46 -13.73
N LEU A 68 -2.36 9.26 -13.77
CA LEU A 68 -1.36 10.04 -13.04
C LEU A 68 -0.20 10.40 -13.98
N GLU A 69 0.28 11.64 -13.87
CA GLU A 69 1.48 12.11 -14.55
C GLU A 69 2.66 12.08 -13.59
N CYS A 70 3.70 11.34 -13.94
CA CYS A 70 4.89 11.17 -13.13
C CYS A 70 6.07 11.85 -13.82
N VAL A 71 6.62 12.86 -13.17
CA VAL A 71 7.76 13.62 -13.69
C VAL A 71 9.05 12.96 -13.20
N SER A 72 9.93 12.59 -14.13
CA SER A 72 11.26 12.10 -13.79
C SER A 72 12.12 13.21 -13.21
N VAL A 73 12.89 12.87 -12.19
CA VAL A 73 13.94 13.77 -11.65
C VAL A 73 15.07 13.93 -12.65
N ASP A 74 15.37 12.87 -13.41
CA ASP A 74 16.38 12.88 -14.46
C ASP A 74 15.88 13.64 -15.69
N LYS A 75 16.78 14.45 -16.26
CA LYS A 75 16.56 15.12 -17.54
C LYS A 75 17.09 14.25 -18.68
N ASP A 76 16.43 14.29 -19.82
CA ASP A 76 16.96 13.69 -21.05
C ASP A 76 18.22 14.44 -21.53
N CYS A 77 18.87 13.92 -22.58
CA CYS A 77 20.06 14.53 -23.16
C CYS A 77 19.82 15.95 -23.72
N GLU A 78 18.56 16.33 -23.95
CA GLU A 78 18.14 17.65 -24.41
C GLU A 78 17.73 18.57 -23.23
N GLY A 79 17.87 18.10 -21.99
CA GLY A 79 17.55 18.85 -20.77
C GLY A 79 16.06 18.88 -20.42
N ARG A 80 15.21 18.11 -21.11
CA ARG A 80 13.76 18.02 -20.84
C ARG A 80 13.49 16.99 -19.77
N GLN A 81 12.48 17.26 -18.94
CA GLN A 81 11.99 16.26 -17.99
C GLN A 81 11.18 15.20 -18.74
N LYS A 82 11.42 13.92 -18.43
CA LYS A 82 10.61 12.83 -18.95
C LYS A 82 9.35 12.74 -18.11
N VAL A 83 8.19 12.83 -18.78
CA VAL A 83 6.89 12.62 -18.14
C VAL A 83 6.40 11.23 -18.52
N ASN A 84 6.07 10.41 -17.53
CA ASN A 84 5.42 9.12 -17.73
C ASN A 84 3.94 9.26 -17.36
N HIS A 85 3.06 8.71 -18.18
CA HIS A 85 1.64 8.60 -17.86
C HIS A 85 1.36 7.19 -17.36
N VAL A 86 0.80 7.09 -16.16
CA VAL A 86 0.45 5.80 -15.55
C VAL A 86 -1.04 5.76 -15.20
N THR A 87 -1.63 4.60 -15.40
CA THR A 87 -3.00 4.30 -15.00
C THR A 87 -2.95 3.42 -13.77
N VAL A 88 -3.54 3.90 -12.69
CA VAL A 88 -3.54 3.26 -11.38
C VAL A 88 -4.92 2.71 -11.11
N PHE A 89 -4.99 1.44 -10.74
CA PHE A 89 -6.17 0.78 -10.21
C PHE A 89 -5.99 0.59 -8.71
N GLU A 90 -6.95 1.07 -7.93
CA GLU A 90 -6.93 0.88 -6.49
C GLU A 90 -7.29 -0.57 -6.15
N ARG A 91 -6.65 -1.13 -5.12
CA ARG A 91 -7.08 -2.42 -4.61
C ARG A 91 -8.47 -2.28 -3.98
N PRO A 92 -9.44 -3.15 -4.29
CA PRO A 92 -10.75 -3.09 -3.66
C PRO A 92 -10.67 -3.05 -2.13
N GLY A 93 -11.34 -2.08 -1.52
CA GLY A 93 -11.34 -1.86 -0.07
C GLY A 93 -10.14 -1.04 0.46
N LEU A 94 -9.31 -0.46 -0.41
CA LEU A 94 -8.10 0.31 -0.04
C LEU A 94 -8.37 1.37 1.05
N HIS A 95 -9.35 2.23 0.84
CA HIS A 95 -9.64 3.33 1.77
C HIS A 95 -10.15 2.83 3.14
N GLU A 96 -11.07 1.87 3.14
CA GLU A 96 -11.56 1.25 4.39
C GLU A 96 -10.43 0.54 5.13
N PHE A 97 -9.57 -0.18 4.40
CA PHE A 97 -8.40 -0.82 4.95
C PHE A 97 -7.45 0.18 5.63
N LEU A 98 -7.08 1.26 4.93
CA LEU A 98 -6.21 2.31 5.47
C LEU A 98 -6.84 2.99 6.69
N GLN A 99 -8.14 3.26 6.65
CA GLN A 99 -8.88 3.80 7.78
C GLN A 99 -8.75 2.89 9.00
N GLN A 100 -9.19 1.64 8.88
CA GLN A 100 -9.24 0.70 10.01
C GLN A 100 -7.86 0.38 10.58
N ILE A 101 -6.86 0.13 9.72
CA ILE A 101 -5.52 -0.23 10.21
C ILE A 101 -4.81 0.94 10.90
N SER A 102 -5.08 2.18 10.48
CA SER A 102 -4.50 3.38 11.11
C SER A 102 -5.00 3.61 12.55
N GLU A 103 -6.17 3.08 12.92
CA GLU A 103 -6.72 3.23 14.27
C GLU A 103 -5.86 2.53 15.33
N PHE A 104 -5.18 1.45 14.97
CA PHE A 104 -4.42 0.64 15.92
C PHE A 104 -2.94 0.47 15.57
N ALA A 105 -2.50 0.81 14.35
CA ALA A 105 -1.10 0.69 13.93
C ALA A 105 -0.49 2.02 13.44
N ASP A 106 0.82 2.15 13.58
CA ASP A 106 1.61 3.18 12.91
C ASP A 106 1.99 2.69 11.51
N LEU A 107 1.54 3.40 10.48
CA LEU A 107 1.74 2.98 9.10
C LEU A 107 3.03 3.59 8.53
N VAL A 108 3.83 2.75 7.88
CA VAL A 108 5.02 3.13 7.12
C VAL A 108 4.85 2.61 5.70
N LEU A 109 4.97 3.49 4.72
CA LEU A 109 5.08 3.10 3.32
C LEU A 109 6.53 2.70 3.06
N PHE A 110 6.75 1.52 2.50
CA PHE A 110 8.06 1.14 1.99
C PHE A 110 7.91 0.44 0.64
N THR A 111 8.34 1.10 -0.43
CA THR A 111 8.18 0.63 -1.80
C THR A 111 9.47 0.67 -2.60
N ALA A 112 9.58 -0.23 -3.57
CA ALA A 112 10.60 -0.19 -4.62
C ALA A 112 10.32 0.89 -5.70
N GLY A 113 9.21 1.63 -5.59
CA GLY A 113 8.90 2.78 -6.47
C GLY A 113 9.84 3.98 -6.28
N LEU A 114 10.12 4.71 -7.36
CA LEU A 114 10.82 6.00 -7.28
C LEU A 114 9.88 7.07 -6.69
N GLU A 115 10.45 8.02 -5.94
CA GLU A 115 9.69 9.09 -5.28
C GLU A 115 8.81 9.90 -6.25
N GLY A 116 9.33 10.24 -7.44
CA GLY A 116 8.58 10.98 -8.46
C GLY A 116 7.35 10.25 -9.03
N TYR A 117 7.22 8.95 -8.76
CA TYR A 117 6.03 8.15 -9.06
C TYR A 117 5.19 7.92 -7.79
N ALA A 118 5.81 7.41 -6.74
CA ALA A 118 5.11 6.91 -5.55
C ALA A 118 4.52 8.04 -4.69
N SER A 119 5.20 9.19 -4.56
CA SER A 119 4.71 10.31 -3.75
C SER A 119 3.37 10.86 -4.26
N PRO A 120 3.24 11.31 -5.52
CA PRO A 120 1.98 11.87 -6.01
C PRO A 120 0.85 10.83 -6.08
N LEU A 121 1.17 9.54 -6.20
CA LEU A 121 0.19 8.46 -6.10
C LEU A 121 -0.36 8.34 -4.67
N ILE A 122 0.52 8.30 -3.67
CA ILE A 122 0.13 8.22 -2.26
C ILE A 122 -0.67 9.44 -1.82
N ASP A 123 -0.28 10.63 -2.27
CA ASP A 123 -1.02 11.87 -2.00
C ASP A 123 -2.47 11.80 -2.49
N ARG A 124 -2.75 10.95 -3.48
CA ARG A 124 -4.09 10.74 -4.02
C ARG A 124 -4.90 9.70 -3.25
N ILE A 125 -4.28 8.61 -2.80
CA ILE A 125 -4.99 7.51 -2.12
C ILE A 125 -5.05 7.64 -0.59
N ASP A 126 -4.16 8.43 0.02
CA ASP A 126 -4.10 8.67 1.47
C ASP A 126 -4.29 10.16 1.82
N VAL A 127 -5.50 10.67 1.53
CA VAL A 127 -5.85 12.10 1.72
C VAL A 127 -5.76 12.55 3.19
N GLU A 128 -5.92 11.65 4.16
CA GLU A 128 -5.80 12.00 5.59
C GLU A 128 -4.38 11.82 6.15
N ASN A 129 -3.40 11.53 5.28
CA ASN A 129 -1.99 11.43 5.63
C ASN A 129 -1.72 10.47 6.81
N ARG A 130 -2.22 9.23 6.68
CA ARG A 130 -2.09 8.15 7.66
C ARG A 130 -0.69 7.54 7.69
N PHE A 131 0.05 7.58 6.58
CA PHE A 131 1.44 7.13 6.55
C PHE A 131 2.35 8.10 7.32
N SER A 132 2.90 7.64 8.44
CA SER A 132 3.80 8.43 9.29
C SER A 132 5.22 8.56 8.73
N LEU A 133 5.62 7.62 7.86
CA LEU A 133 6.90 7.61 7.17
C LEU A 133 6.72 7.01 5.77
N ARG A 134 7.41 7.60 4.78
CA ARG A 134 7.43 7.12 3.39
C ARG A 134 8.87 6.83 2.98
N LEU A 135 9.16 5.57 2.66
CA LEU A 135 10.45 5.08 2.21
C LEU A 135 10.32 4.61 0.76
N TYR A 136 10.99 5.33 -0.14
CA TYR A 136 11.00 5.04 -1.57
C TYR A 136 12.24 4.21 -1.95
N ARG A 137 12.42 3.93 -3.24
CA ARG A 137 13.55 3.16 -3.78
C ARG A 137 14.93 3.54 -3.21
N PRO A 138 15.31 4.83 -3.01
CA PRO A 138 16.62 5.15 -2.43
C PRO A 138 16.85 4.60 -1.00
N ALA A 139 15.80 4.17 -0.29
CA ALA A 139 15.89 3.50 1.00
C ALA A 139 16.13 1.99 0.91
N THR A 140 16.13 1.41 -0.30
CA THR A 140 16.51 0.00 -0.52
C THR A 140 18.03 -0.14 -0.60
N VAL A 141 18.55 -1.35 -0.37
CA VAL A 141 19.96 -1.64 -0.64
C VAL A 141 20.23 -1.68 -2.15
N SER A 142 21.33 -1.07 -2.60
CA SER A 142 21.80 -1.22 -3.98
C SER A 142 22.48 -2.58 -4.13
N THR A 143 21.95 -3.45 -4.98
CA THR A 143 22.55 -4.75 -5.34
C THR A 143 23.09 -4.75 -6.76
#